data_AF-A0A1E1WYK8-F1
#
_entry.id   AF-A0A1E1WYK8-F1
#
_cell.length_a   1.000
_cell.length_b   1.000
_cell.length_c   1.000
_cell.angle_alpha   90.00
_cell.angle_beta   90.00
_cell.angle_gamma   90.00
#
_symmetry.space_group_name_H-M   'P 1'
#
loop_
_entity.id
_entity.type
_entity.pdbx_description
1 polymer ?
#
loop_
_entity_poly.entity_id
_entity_poly.type
_entity_poly.pdbx_seq_one_letter_code
_entity_poly.pdbx_strand_id
1 'polypeptide(L)'
;MGSRYSPKEKSRDHSSSTYCVTWSSLGVGVTKNGKRDKIPLVLQILELGELMFNLQVKFYKEKDKEHATWGNALHQIDLDCEVSRSSGSLTVSKESFR
;
A
#
# COMPACT_ATOMS: atom_id res chain seq x y z
N MET A 1 -6.61 -14.75 5.62
CA MET A 1 -6.33 -13.96 6.84
C MET A 1 -5.33 -12.87 6.45
N GLY A 2 -5.71 -11.60 6.55
CA GLY A 2 -4.77 -10.49 6.37
C GLY A 2 -3.93 -10.32 7.64
N SER A 3 -2.66 -9.98 7.49
CA SER A 3 -1.82 -9.61 8.63
C SER A 3 -2.20 -8.20 9.09
N ARG A 4 -2.54 -8.04 10.37
CA ARG A 4 -2.78 -6.73 10.98
C ARG A 4 -1.46 -6.19 11.54
N TYR A 5 -1.16 -4.94 11.22
CA TYR A 5 0.04 -4.26 11.71
C TYR A 5 -0.35 -3.08 12.59
N SER A 6 0.41 -2.84 13.65
CA SER A 6 0.36 -1.61 14.43
C SER A 6 1.52 -0.72 13.97
N PRO A 7 1.27 0.27 13.09
CA PRO A 7 2.34 1.10 12.56
C PRO A 7 2.94 1.97 13.67
N LYS A 8 4.25 2.23 13.59
CA LYS A 8 4.97 3.09 14.54
C LYS A 8 4.96 4.52 14.05
N GLU A 9 4.45 5.45 14.87
CA GLU A 9 4.57 6.89 14.59
C GLU A 9 6.05 7.30 14.59
N LYS A 10 6.43 8.12 13.61
CA LYS A 10 7.78 8.64 13.43
C LYS A 10 7.86 10.12 13.73
N SER A 11 6.83 10.86 13.34
CA SER A 11 6.71 12.30 13.55
C SER A 11 5.25 12.73 13.42
N ARG A 12 4.93 13.85 14.06
CA ARG A 12 3.64 14.53 13.95
C ARG A 12 3.84 16.02 14.11
N ASP A 13 3.20 16.79 13.25
CA ASP A 13 3.10 18.23 13.33
C ASP A 13 1.64 18.68 13.11
N HIS A 14 1.41 19.98 12.96
CA HIS A 14 0.07 20.54 12.78
C HIS A 14 -0.59 20.20 11.43
N SER A 15 0.21 19.76 10.45
CA SER A 15 -0.22 19.50 9.07
C SER A 15 -0.20 18.03 8.69
N SER A 16 0.61 17.22 9.37
CA SER A 16 0.88 15.84 8.96
C SER A 16 1.26 14.93 10.12
N SER A 17 1.11 13.63 9.89
CA SER A 17 1.62 12.57 10.77
C SER A 17 2.27 11.50 9.90
N THR A 18 3.44 11.04 10.30
CA THR A 18 4.19 10.00 9.58
C THR A 18 4.21 8.73 10.39
N TYR A 19 3.83 7.64 9.75
CA TYR A 19 3.83 6.30 10.34
C TYR A 19 4.68 5.36 9.50
N CYS A 20 5.28 4.37 10.14
CA CYS A 20 6.12 3.38 9.50
C CYS A 20 5.66 1.97 9.85
N VAL A 21 5.56 1.13 8.83
CA VAL A 21 5.30 -0.31 8.95
C VAL A 21 6.34 -1.07 8.14
N THR A 22 6.77 -2.22 8.64
CA THR A 22 7.62 -3.15 7.90
C THR A 22 6.78 -4.36 7.53
N TRP A 23 6.74 -4.66 6.25
CA TRP A 23 6.12 -5.86 5.70
C TRP A 23 7.18 -6.65 4.93
N SER A 24 7.09 -7.98 4.99
CA SER A 24 7.99 -8.88 4.27
C SER A 24 7.21 -9.78 3.34
N SER A 25 7.72 -9.98 2.13
CA SER A 25 7.19 -10.96 1.18
C SER A 25 7.66 -12.39 1.48
N LEU A 26 8.33 -12.63 2.61
CA LEU A 26 8.74 -13.97 3.01
C LEU A 26 7.52 -14.90 3.14
N GLY A 27 7.57 -16.05 2.46
CA GLY A 27 6.45 -17.00 2.41
C GLY A 27 5.37 -16.65 1.38
N VAL A 28 5.48 -15.52 0.67
CA VAL A 28 4.60 -15.20 -0.46
C VAL A 28 5.03 -15.98 -1.70
N GLY A 29 4.08 -16.67 -2.33
CA GLY A 29 4.33 -17.45 -3.53
C GLY A 29 4.66 -16.59 -4.75
N VAL A 30 5.41 -17.17 -5.69
CA VAL A 30 5.75 -16.53 -6.98
C VAL A 30 4.47 -16.32 -7.79
N THR A 31 4.29 -15.13 -8.35
CA THR A 31 3.14 -14.79 -9.18
C THR A 31 3.18 -15.58 -10.50
N LYS A 32 2.03 -16.12 -10.92
CA LYS A 32 1.91 -16.88 -12.18
C LYS A 32 2.24 -16.00 -13.39
N ASN A 33 2.90 -16.58 -14.39
CA ASN A 33 3.17 -15.90 -15.65
C ASN A 33 1.87 -15.36 -16.31
N GLY A 34 1.95 -14.19 -16.93
CA GLY A 34 0.81 -13.49 -17.55
C GLY A 34 -0.18 -12.88 -16.55
N LYS A 35 0.11 -12.95 -15.24
CA LYS A 35 -0.75 -12.38 -14.20
C LYS A 35 0.00 -11.37 -13.34
N ARG A 36 -0.78 -10.52 -12.69
CA ARG A 36 -0.37 -9.62 -11.62
C ARG A 36 -1.32 -9.84 -10.45
N ASP A 37 -0.76 -9.99 -9.26
CA ASP A 37 -1.52 -10.15 -8.04
C ASP A 37 -1.85 -8.78 -7.45
N LYS A 38 -2.72 -8.76 -6.44
CA LYS A 38 -3.07 -7.56 -5.68
C LYS A 38 -2.69 -7.75 -4.22
N ILE A 39 -2.09 -6.74 -3.62
CA ILE A 39 -1.96 -6.61 -2.16
C ILE A 39 -2.96 -5.55 -1.71
N PRO A 40 -4.08 -5.94 -1.08
CA PRO A 40 -4.99 -4.99 -0.46
C PRO A 40 -4.30 -4.31 0.73
N LEU A 41 -4.27 -2.99 0.72
CA LEU A 41 -3.87 -2.16 1.84
C LEU A 41 -5.12 -1.51 2.42
N VAL A 42 -5.29 -1.71 3.72
CA VAL A 42 -6.44 -1.23 4.49
C VAL A 42 -5.90 -0.36 5.61
N LEU A 43 -6.18 0.94 5.54
CA LEU A 43 -5.78 1.92 6.53
C LEU A 43 -7.00 2.33 7.35
N GLN A 44 -6.97 1.99 8.64
CA GLN A 44 -7.95 2.50 9.59
C GLN A 44 -7.49 3.88 10.07
N ILE A 45 -8.20 4.92 9.68
CA ILE A 45 -7.94 6.29 10.12
C ILE A 45 -8.90 6.61 11.27
N LEU A 46 -8.33 7.00 12.41
CA LEU A 46 -9.09 7.32 13.61
C LEU A 46 -10.12 8.41 13.29
N GLU A 47 -11.37 8.20 13.72
CA GLU A 47 -12.51 9.12 13.55
C GLU A 47 -12.96 9.41 12.10
N LEU A 48 -12.23 8.94 11.08
CA LEU A 48 -12.58 9.15 9.67
C LEU A 48 -13.11 7.90 8.98
N GLY A 49 -12.63 6.71 9.37
CA GLY A 49 -13.05 5.44 8.79
C GLY A 49 -11.92 4.67 8.12
N GLU A 50 -12.29 3.81 7.17
CA GLU A 50 -11.37 2.92 6.46
C GLU A 50 -11.05 3.46 5.07
N LEU A 51 -9.76 3.49 4.72
CA LEU A 51 -9.28 3.71 3.36
C LEU A 51 -8.74 2.39 2.80
N MET A 52 -9.30 1.94 1.69
CA MET A 52 -8.84 0.74 0.98
C MET A 52 -8.23 1.09 -0.38
N PHE A 53 -7.05 0.54 -0.66
CA PHE A 53 -6.45 0.59 -1.99
C PHE A 53 -5.66 -0.69 -2.27
N ASN A 54 -5.39 -0.99 -3.55
CA ASN A 54 -4.71 -2.22 -3.95
C ASN A 54 -3.38 -1.91 -4.63
N LEU A 55 -2.28 -2.46 -4.12
CA LEU A 55 -1.03 -2.49 -4.87
C LEU A 55 -1.09 -3.60 -5.89
N GLN A 56 -0.84 -3.28 -7.16
CA GLN A 56 -0.63 -4.29 -8.19
C GLN A 56 0.82 -4.77 -8.14
N VAL A 57 1.02 -6.07 -7.93
CA VAL A 57 2.35 -6.64 -7.72
C VAL A 57 2.62 -7.87 -8.58
N LYS A 58 3.90 -8.19 -8.72
CA LYS A 58 4.37 -9.44 -9.32
C LYS A 58 5.58 -9.92 -8.55
N PHE A 59 5.48 -11.08 -7.91
CA PHE A 59 6.57 -11.70 -7.17
C PHE A 59 7.34 -12.63 -8.08
N TYR A 60 8.66 -12.45 -8.13
CA TYR A 60 9.58 -13.28 -8.89
C TYR A 60 10.30 -14.28 -7.99
N LYS A 61 10.92 -15.30 -8.60
CA LYS A 61 11.84 -16.19 -7.88
C LYS A 61 13.05 -15.38 -7.44
N GLU A 62 13.65 -15.70 -6.30
CA GLU A 62 14.84 -15.00 -5.79
C GLU A 62 16.01 -14.96 -6.80
N LYS A 63 16.17 -16.03 -7.59
CA LYS A 63 17.20 -16.10 -8.64
C LYS A 63 16.93 -15.23 -9.86
N ASP A 64 15.71 -14.72 -10.03
CA ASP A 64 15.27 -13.98 -11.19
C ASP A 64 15.43 -12.46 -10.97
N LYS A 65 16.70 -12.05 -10.85
CA LYS A 65 17.06 -10.66 -10.53
C LYS A 65 16.78 -9.68 -11.66
N GLU A 66 16.85 -10.15 -12.90
CA GLU A 66 16.64 -9.30 -14.07
C GLU A 66 15.18 -8.84 -14.13
N HIS A 67 14.22 -9.76 -14.19
CA HIS A 67 12.80 -9.41 -14.25
C HIS A 67 12.30 -8.64 -13.03
N ALA A 68 12.87 -8.92 -11.85
CA ALA A 68 12.53 -8.21 -10.62
C ALA A 68 12.93 -6.72 -10.64
N THR A 69 13.86 -6.33 -11.51
CA THR A 69 14.36 -4.95 -11.65
C THR A 69 13.85 -4.24 -12.90
N TRP A 70 12.97 -4.88 -13.68
CA TRP A 70 12.39 -4.25 -14.85
C TRP A 70 11.50 -3.06 -14.49
N GLY A 71 11.64 -1.98 -15.25
CA GLY A 71 10.89 -0.74 -15.07
C GLY A 71 11.59 0.23 -14.13
N ASN A 72 10.81 1.15 -13.54
CA ASN A 72 11.32 2.11 -12.57
C ASN A 72 11.00 1.62 -11.15
N ALA A 73 11.92 1.85 -10.22
CA ALA A 73 11.67 1.62 -8.82
C ALA A 73 10.54 2.54 -8.35
N LEU A 74 9.54 1.96 -7.68
CA LEU A 74 8.46 2.72 -7.05
C LEU A 74 8.97 3.26 -5.72
N HIS A 75 9.10 4.58 -5.61
CA HIS A 75 9.53 5.23 -4.37
C HIS A 75 8.36 5.74 -3.56
N GLN A 76 7.34 6.29 -4.24
CA GLN A 76 6.23 6.96 -3.58
C GLN A 76 4.92 6.79 -4.35
N ILE A 77 3.83 6.64 -3.60
CA ILE A 77 2.46 6.77 -4.09
C ILE A 77 1.80 7.89 -3.28
N ASP A 78 1.33 8.92 -3.98
CA ASP A 78 0.46 9.94 -3.39
C ASP A 78 -1.00 9.56 -3.63
N LEU A 79 -1.79 9.54 -2.55
CA LEU A 79 -3.23 9.25 -2.59
C LEU A 79 -4.01 10.49 -2.16
N ASP A 80 -4.66 11.15 -3.11
CA ASP A 80 -5.61 12.21 -2.79
C ASP A 80 -6.94 11.55 -2.41
N CYS A 81 -7.46 11.88 -1.22
CA CYS A 81 -8.61 11.21 -0.63
C CYS A 81 -9.75 12.18 -0.35
N GLU A 82 -10.97 11.72 -0.59
CA GLU A 82 -12.21 12.42 -0.23
C GLU A 82 -12.89 11.73 0.95
N VAL A 83 -13.31 12.52 1.93
CA VAL A 83 -14.04 12.04 3.11
C VAL A 83 -15.52 12.29 2.93
N SER A 84 -16.31 11.22 2.84
CA SER A 84 -17.76 11.33 2.85
C SER A 84 -18.26 11.52 4.28
N ARG A 85 -18.63 12.75 4.63
CA ARG A 85 -19.16 13.09 5.97
C ARG A 85 -20.48 12.38 6.29
N SER A 86 -21.25 11.96 5.28
CA SER A 86 -22.54 11.28 5.47
C SER A 86 -22.41 9.77 5.70
N SER A 87 -21.38 9.12 5.14
CA SER A 87 -21.17 7.67 5.25
C SER A 87 -19.96 7.27 6.10
N GLY A 88 -19.10 8.22 6.49
CA GLY A 88 -17.86 7.91 7.21
C GLY A 88 -16.88 7.06 6.39
N SER A 89 -16.96 7.15 5.05
CA SER A 89 -16.11 6.39 4.14
C SER A 89 -15.07 7.30 3.50
N LEU A 90 -13.83 6.80 3.38
CA LEU A 90 -12.79 7.46 2.61
C LEU A 90 -12.65 6.79 1.24
N THR A 91 -12.54 7.62 0.20
CA THR A 91 -12.32 7.18 -1.17
C THR A 91 -11.10 7.86 -1.77
N VAL A 92 -10.27 7.12 -2.49
CA VAL A 92 -9.17 7.70 -3.26
C VAL A 92 -9.75 8.34 -4.53
N SER A 93 -9.59 9.64 -4.70
CA SER A 93 -10.02 10.38 -5.89
C SER A 93 -8.91 10.47 -6.95
N LYS A 94 -7.63 10.41 -6.53
CA LYS A 94 -6.49 10.42 -7.44
C LYS A 94 -5.28 9.67 -6.87
N GLU A 95 -4.58 8.96 -7.73
CA GLU A 95 -3.32 8.29 -7.45
C GLU A 95 -2.20 8.91 -8.30
N SER A 96 -1.05 9.22 -7.70
CA SER A 96 0.16 9.66 -8.41
C SER A 96 1.37 8.82 -7.99
N PHE A 97 2.18 8.40 -8.96
CA PHE A 97 3.36 7.56 -8.74
C PHE A 97 4.62 8.39 -9.02
N ARG A 98 5.56 8.40 -8.06
CA ARG A 98 6.81 9.15 -8.15
C ARG A 98 8.01 8.29 -7.77
#